data_AF-M6K6B2-F1
#
_entry.id   AF-M6K6B2-F1
#
_cell.length_a   1.000
_cell.length_b   1.000
_cell.length_c   1.000
_cell.angle_alpha   90.00
_cell.angle_beta   90.00
_cell.angle_gamma   90.00
#
_symmetry.space_group_name_H-M   'P 1'
#
loop_
_entity.id
_entity.type
_entity.pdbx_description
1 polymer ?
#
loop_
_entity_poly.entity_id
_entity_poly.type
_entity_poly.pdbx_seq_one_letter_code
_entity_poly.pdbx_strand_id
1 'polypeptide(L)'
;MASINARVRDRIWKKISEEWKSNAIMLFSNNSEQGYGIRSHGDPSREIMDFDGLLLMSKPDSKRDRWDDSDLSKSSEVDGSPFPDLSSFFNEKANSLLLETDLSNEP
;
A
#
# COMPACT_ATOMS: atom_id res chain seq x y z
N MET A 1 -7.24 -11.18 -27.73
CA MET A 1 -7.15 -12.04 -26.53
C MET A 1 -7.29 -13.49 -26.98
N ALA A 2 -6.38 -14.37 -26.57
CA ALA A 2 -6.44 -15.78 -26.94
C ALA A 2 -7.26 -16.56 -25.90
N SER A 3 -8.28 -17.30 -26.35
CA SER A 3 -8.95 -18.29 -25.52
C SER A 3 -8.20 -19.61 -25.66
N ILE A 4 -7.43 -19.96 -24.64
CA ILE A 4 -6.63 -21.19 -24.60
C ILE A 4 -7.17 -22.14 -23.55
N ASN A 5 -7.20 -23.43 -23.86
CA ASN A 5 -7.61 -24.47 -22.93
C ASN A 5 -6.68 -24.47 -21.69
N ALA A 6 -7.24 -24.73 -20.51
CA ALA A 6 -6.52 -24.84 -19.25
C ALA A 6 -5.24 -25.69 -19.35
N ARG A 7 -5.29 -26.83 -20.06
CA ARG A 7 -4.11 -27.70 -20.25
C ARG A 7 -2.98 -27.02 -21.03
N VAL A 8 -3.31 -26.24 -22.05
CA VAL A 8 -2.32 -25.52 -22.87
C VAL A 8 -1.72 -24.39 -22.06
N ARG A 9 -2.55 -23.64 -21.33
CA ARG A 9 -2.12 -22.60 -20.40
C ARG A 9 -1.13 -23.15 -19.36
N ASP A 10 -1.45 -24.28 -18.74
CA ASP A 10 -0.59 -24.87 -17.70
C ASP A 10 0.75 -25.36 -18.27
N ARG A 11 0.76 -25.89 -19.50
CA ARG A 11 2.02 -26.23 -20.20
C ARG A 11 2.87 -25.00 -20.51
N ILE A 12 2.25 -23.90 -20.95
CA ILE A 12 2.95 -22.63 -21.18
C ILE A 12 3.55 -22.13 -19.86
N TRP A 13 2.75 -22.14 -18.79
CA TRP A 13 3.20 -21.73 -17.46
C TRP A 13 4.39 -22.55 -16.97
N LYS A 14 4.33 -23.87 -17.16
CA LYS A 14 5.43 -24.78 -16.83
C LYS A 14 6.72 -24.43 -17.58
N LYS A 15 6.64 -24.15 -18.88
CA LYS A 15 7.81 -23.73 -19.68
C LYS A 15 8.41 -22.41 -19.17
N ILE A 16 7.57 -21.42 -18.91
CA ILE A 16 8.04 -20.10 -18.43
C ILE A 16 8.74 -20.22 -17.08
N SER A 17 8.15 -20.99 -16.15
CA SER A 17 8.65 -21.12 -14.78
C SER A 17 9.83 -22.08 -14.64
N GLU A 18 9.81 -23.23 -15.31
CA GLU A 18 10.84 -24.27 -15.13
C GLU A 18 11.97 -24.15 -16.17
N GLU A 19 11.62 -23.93 -17.43
CA GLU A 19 12.57 -23.97 -18.55
C GLU A 19 13.24 -22.61 -18.74
N TRP A 20 12.45 -21.53 -18.78
CA TRP A 20 12.96 -20.17 -19.05
C TRP A 20 13.35 -19.42 -17.78
N LYS A 21 12.83 -19.82 -16.62
CA LYS A 21 13.07 -19.20 -15.30
C LYS A 21 13.00 -17.66 -15.35
N SER A 22 12.05 -17.16 -16.14
CA SER A 22 11.95 -15.74 -16.47
C SER A 22 10.85 -15.08 -15.67
N ASN A 23 11.06 -13.84 -15.24
CA ASN A 23 10.05 -13.06 -14.53
C ASN A 23 8.81 -12.88 -15.41
N ALA A 24 7.65 -13.36 -14.96
CA ALA A 24 6.44 -13.38 -15.76
C ALA A 24 5.17 -13.31 -14.92
N ILE A 25 4.13 -12.71 -15.50
CA ILE A 25 2.78 -12.67 -14.92
C ILE A 25 1.81 -13.22 -15.97
N MET A 26 0.94 -14.12 -15.55
CA MET A 26 -0.11 -14.69 -16.40
C MET A 26 -1.47 -14.32 -15.83
N LEU A 27 -2.27 -13.61 -16.64
CA LEU A 27 -3.70 -13.41 -16.43
C LEU A 27 -4.49 -14.38 -17.30
N PHE A 28 -5.50 -15.02 -16.72
CA PHE A 28 -6.39 -15.92 -17.45
C PHE A 28 -7.81 -15.84 -16.92
N SER A 29 -8.79 -16.19 -17.75
CA SER A 29 -10.18 -16.30 -17.30
C SER A 29 -10.35 -17.48 -16.34
N ASN A 30 -11.00 -17.23 -15.21
CA ASN A 30 -11.29 -18.19 -14.17
C ASN A 30 -12.74 -18.03 -13.71
N ASN A 31 -13.35 -19.09 -13.19
CA ASN A 31 -14.71 -19.04 -12.66
C ASN A 31 -14.74 -18.55 -11.19
N SER A 32 -13.99 -17.50 -10.89
CA SER A 32 -14.03 -16.79 -9.59
C SER A 32 -14.93 -15.55 -9.71
N GLU A 33 -15.24 -14.90 -8.59
CA GLU A 33 -16.07 -13.69 -8.55
C GLU A 33 -15.54 -12.56 -9.45
N GLN A 34 -14.22 -12.47 -9.62
CA GLN A 34 -13.57 -11.49 -10.49
C GLN A 34 -13.49 -11.92 -11.96
N GLY A 35 -13.82 -13.17 -12.28
CA GLY A 35 -13.76 -13.71 -13.64
C GLY A 35 -12.35 -13.99 -14.18
N TYR A 36 -11.31 -13.78 -13.36
CA TYR A 36 -9.92 -14.03 -13.73
C TYR A 36 -9.10 -14.63 -12.59
N GLY A 37 -7.99 -15.26 -12.96
CA GLY A 37 -6.92 -15.69 -12.07
C GLY A 37 -5.59 -15.09 -12.50
N ILE A 38 -4.71 -14.87 -11.53
CA ILE A 38 -3.37 -14.33 -11.72
C ILE A 38 -2.35 -15.36 -11.22
N ARG A 39 -1.26 -15.54 -11.96
CA ARG A 39 -0.05 -16.24 -11.50
C ARG A 39 1.17 -15.36 -11.75
N SER A 40 2.12 -15.35 -10.82
CA SER A 40 3.42 -14.70 -10.97
C SER A 40 4.55 -15.71 -10.79
N HIS A 41 5.67 -15.48 -11.49
CA HIS A 41 6.91 -16.22 -11.34
C HIS A 41 8.09 -15.25 -11.39
N GLY A 42 9.13 -15.54 -10.61
CA GLY A 42 10.34 -14.74 -10.51
C GLY A 42 10.22 -13.60 -9.50
N ASP A 43 10.91 -12.49 -9.75
CA ASP A 43 10.86 -11.27 -8.95
C ASP A 43 10.07 -10.17 -9.70
N PRO A 44 8.73 -10.22 -9.67
CA PRO A 44 7.94 -9.10 -10.12
C PRO A 44 8.06 -7.99 -9.08
N SER A 45 8.32 -6.76 -9.54
CA SER A 45 8.12 -5.51 -8.76
C SER A 45 6.68 -5.30 -8.25
N ARG A 46 5.83 -6.34 -8.29
CA ARG A 46 4.45 -6.33 -7.86
C ARG A 46 4.10 -7.71 -7.30
N GLU A 47 3.55 -7.74 -6.10
CA GLU A 47 3.13 -8.97 -5.41
C GLU A 47 1.62 -9.18 -5.56
N ILE A 48 1.20 -10.44 -5.64
CA ILE A 48 -0.23 -10.80 -5.67
C ILE A 48 -0.67 -10.99 -4.21
N MET A 49 -1.70 -10.26 -3.79
CA MET A 49 -2.25 -10.31 -2.44
C MET A 49 -3.75 -10.64 -2.49
N ASP A 50 -4.20 -11.53 -1.61
CA ASP A 50 -5.60 -11.93 -1.48
C ASP A 50 -6.30 -11.10 -0.41
N PHE A 51 -7.40 -10.48 -0.78
CA PHE A 51 -8.27 -9.69 0.09
C PHE A 51 -9.69 -10.21 0.00
N ASP A 52 -10.09 -11.06 0.95
CA ASP A 52 -11.45 -11.61 1.03
C ASP A 52 -11.90 -12.28 -0.29
N GLY A 53 -11.00 -13.03 -0.94
CA GLY A 53 -11.25 -13.68 -2.23
C GLY A 53 -10.93 -12.81 -3.45
N LEU A 54 -10.55 -11.55 -3.25
CA LEU A 54 -10.11 -10.64 -4.30
C LEU A 54 -8.58 -10.69 -4.47
N LEU A 55 -8.12 -11.10 -5.66
CA LEU A 55 -6.69 -11.08 -5.99
C LEU A 55 -6.29 -9.69 -6.49
N LEU A 56 -5.48 -8.97 -5.73
CA LEU A 56 -4.98 -7.63 -6.05
C LEU A 56 -3.47 -7.62 -6.25
N MET A 57 -2.98 -6.62 -6.99
CA MET A 57 -1.55 -6.41 -7.23
C MET A 57 -1.03 -5.29 -6.33
N SER A 58 -0.20 -5.63 -5.36
CA SER A 58 0.53 -4.66 -4.54
C SER A 58 1.80 -4.22 -5.26
N LYS A 59 2.14 -2.92 -5.18
CA LYS A 59 3.44 -2.40 -5.61
C LYS A 59 4.22 -2.05 -4.34
N PRO A 60 5.44 -2.58 -4.13
CA PRO A 60 6.28 -2.16 -3.03
C PRO A 60 6.58 -0.67 -3.19
N ASP A 61 6.31 0.09 -2.13
CA ASP A 61 6.58 1.52 -2.09
C ASP A 61 8.04 1.72 -1.67
N SER A 62 8.88 2.13 -2.62
CA SER A 62 10.31 2.36 -2.39
C SER A 62 10.61 3.54 -1.44
N LYS A 63 9.58 4.26 -0.97
CA LYS A 63 9.70 5.26 0.08
C LYS A 63 9.44 4.74 1.50
N ARG A 64 8.74 3.61 1.67
CA ARG A 64 8.40 3.10 3.03
C ARG A 64 9.59 2.54 3.78
N ASP A 65 10.56 1.96 3.08
CA ASP A 65 11.84 1.51 3.68
C ASP A 65 12.76 2.68 4.05
N ARG A 66 12.38 3.92 3.72
CA ARG A 66 13.14 5.14 3.94
C ARG A 66 12.53 6.04 5.02
N TRP A 67 11.90 5.43 6.03
CA TRP A 67 11.74 6.12 7.31
C TRP A 67 13.11 6.11 8.00
N ASP A 68 13.99 6.98 7.52
CA ASP A 68 15.21 7.31 8.24
C ASP A 68 14.75 8.07 9.49
N ASP A 69 15.03 7.55 10.68
CA ASP A 69 14.70 8.17 11.98
C ASP A 69 15.27 9.61 12.10
N SER A 70 16.13 10.02 11.17
CA SER A 70 16.66 11.37 11.02
C SER A 70 15.59 12.44 10.69
N ASP A 71 14.47 12.10 10.05
CA ASP A 71 13.44 13.10 9.66
C ASP A 71 12.57 13.59 10.85
N LEU A 72 12.54 12.86 11.97
CA LEU A 72 11.91 13.33 13.22
C LEU A 72 12.71 14.45 13.90
N SER A 73 13.97 14.67 13.50
CA SER A 73 14.84 15.70 14.05
C SER A 73 14.90 16.99 13.22
N LYS A 74 14.13 17.08 12.11
CA LYS A 74 14.18 18.21 11.16
C LYS A 74 12.90 19.04 11.09
N SER A 75 11.93 18.78 11.95
CA SER A 75 10.71 19.59 12.08
C SER A 75 10.89 20.85 12.93
N SER A 76 12.07 21.07 13.51
CA SER A 76 12.41 22.36 14.11
C SER A 76 12.92 23.32 13.04
N GLU A 77 12.14 24.38 12.81
CA GLU A 77 12.52 25.63 12.12
C GLU A 77 12.39 25.62 10.57
N VAL A 78 11.16 25.73 10.08
CA VAL A 78 10.90 26.37 8.77
C VAL A 78 10.43 27.80 9.03
N ASP A 79 11.39 28.69 9.23
CA ASP A 79 11.17 30.14 9.21
C ASP A 79 10.67 30.52 7.79
N GLY A 80 9.38 30.86 7.67
CA GLY A 80 8.80 31.40 6.43
C GLY A 80 7.53 30.71 5.89
N SER A 81 6.94 29.74 6.60
CA SER A 81 5.61 29.23 6.22
C SER A 81 4.53 30.30 6.47
N PRO A 82 3.66 30.63 5.49
CA PRO A 82 2.49 31.48 5.71
C PRO A 82 1.41 30.80 6.57
N PHE A 83 1.56 29.48 6.80
CA PHE A 83 0.66 28.69 7.61
C PHE A 83 1.25 28.51 9.01
N PRO A 84 0.47 28.76 10.07
CA PRO A 84 0.91 28.56 11.44
C PRO A 84 1.23 27.09 11.70
N ASP A 85 2.23 26.85 12.56
CA ASP A 85 2.66 25.51 12.96
C ASP A 85 1.49 24.72 13.56
N LEU A 86 1.27 23.50 13.05
CA LEU A 86 0.21 22.61 13.52
C LEU A 86 0.40 22.24 15.00
N SER A 87 1.64 22.15 15.47
CA SER A 87 1.89 21.83 16.89
C SER A 87 1.30 22.92 17.80
N SER A 88 1.45 24.18 17.40
CA SER A 88 0.87 25.33 18.10
C SER A 88 -0.67 25.31 18.08
N PHE A 89 -1.27 24.99 16.93
CA PHE A 89 -2.74 24.89 16.80
C PHE A 89 -3.32 23.79 17.70
N PHE A 90 -2.72 22.60 17.71
CA PHE A 90 -3.18 21.50 18.56
C PHE A 90 -3.00 21.82 20.05
N ASN A 91 -1.89 22.44 20.44
CA ASN A 91 -1.66 22.83 21.82
C ASN A 91 -2.63 23.93 22.28
N GLU A 92 -2.89 24.94 21.44
CA GLU A 92 -3.88 25.98 21.73
C GLU A 92 -5.28 25.36 21.89
N LYS A 93 -5.67 24.44 21.00
CA LYS A 93 -6.95 23.75 21.10
C LYS A 93 -7.06 22.85 22.32
N ALA A 94 -6.00 22.16 22.71
CA ALA A 94 -5.99 21.35 23.93
C ALA A 94 -6.16 22.22 25.19
N ASN A 95 -5.45 23.35 25.26
CA ASN A 95 -5.58 24.28 26.39
C ASN A 95 -6.95 24.95 26.44
N SER A 96 -7.53 25.31 25.28
CA SER A 96 -8.89 25.84 25.19
C SER A 96 -9.92 24.84 25.71
N LEU A 97 -9.79 23.56 25.37
CA LEU A 97 -10.71 22.51 25.84
C LEU A 97 -10.60 22.29 27.35
N LEU A 98 -9.37 22.33 27.90
CA LEU A 98 -9.17 22.22 29.36
C LEU A 98 -9.79 23.39 30.12
N LEU A 99 -9.72 24.60 29.56
CA LEU A 99 -10.33 25.79 30.16
C LEU A 99 -11.88 25.72 30.14
N GLU A 100 -12.49 25.15 29.09
CA GLU A 100 -13.95 24.93 29.04
C GLU A 100 -14.42 23.88 30.07
N THR A 101 -13.59 22.87 30.35
CA THR A 101 -13.91 21.84 31.35
C THR A 101 -13.77 22.32 32.79
N ASP A 102 -12.89 23.30 33.07
CA ASP A 102 -12.76 23.88 34.42
C ASP A 102 -13.85 24.91 34.75
N LEU A 103 -14.50 25.51 33.74
CA LEU A 103 -15.65 26.42 33.94
C LEU A 103 -17.00 25.69 34.17
N SER A 104 -17.04 24.38 33.96
CA SER A 104 -18.24 23.56 34.16
C SER A 104 -18.24 22.79 35.48
N ASN A 105 -17.26 23.06 36.35
CA ASN A 105 -17.16 22.45 37.67
C ASN A 105 -16.94 23.51 38.78
N GLU A 106 -17.89 24.43 38.92
CA GLU A 106 -18.19 25.03 40.22
C GLU A 106 -19.55 24.49 40.71
N PRO A 107 -19.69 24.16 42.01
CA PRO A 107 -20.85 23.48 42.59
C PRO A 107 -22.15 24.32 42.63
#